data_AF-A0A4E9F887-F1
#
_entry.id   AF-A0A4E9F887-F1
#
_cell.length_a   1.000
_cell.length_b   1.000
_cell.length_c   1.000
_cell.angle_alpha   90.00
_cell.angle_beta   90.00
_cell.angle_gamma   90.00
#
_symmetry.space_group_name_H-M   'P 1'
#
loop_
_entity.id
_entity.type
_entity.pdbx_description
1 polymer ?
#
loop_
_entity_poly.entity_id
_entity_poly.type
_entity_poly.pdbx_seq_one_letter_code
_entity_poly.pdbx_strand_id
1 'polypeptide(L)'
;MLKSSTVDQKELQRRETFLRDNSRPLKLADPTTWPRRWGVTSFAIVTGLLSWKYYTDWSRKPFFYSLVPRFILLTFLGGIGYVVGSLREYHYKTRDAVIEHYISLHPEDFEHLTNLDGRKYSEVLTPWIPRRAHHRKFD
;
A
#
# COMPACT_ATOMS: atom_id res chain seq x y z
N MET A 1 10.68 5.47 -23.90
CA MET A 1 9.56 6.43 -24.03
C MET A 1 8.41 5.73 -24.74
N LEU A 2 7.23 5.72 -24.12
CA LEU A 2 6.06 4.95 -24.54
C LEU A 2 5.50 5.52 -25.85
N LYS A 3 5.41 4.68 -26.90
CA LYS A 3 5.09 5.12 -28.27
C LYS A 3 3.58 5.27 -28.54
N SER A 4 2.68 4.82 -27.66
CA SER A 4 1.26 4.62 -28.00
C SER A 4 0.22 5.08 -26.96
N SER A 5 0.58 5.85 -25.92
CA SER A 5 -0.43 6.31 -24.96
C SER A 5 -1.26 7.48 -25.50
N THR A 6 -2.58 7.38 -25.42
CA THR A 6 -3.51 8.50 -25.66
C THR A 6 -3.39 9.63 -24.62
N VAL A 7 -2.77 9.34 -23.47
CA VAL A 7 -2.56 10.28 -22.37
C VAL A 7 -1.29 11.10 -22.59
N ASP A 8 -1.36 12.40 -22.29
CA ASP A 8 -0.21 13.32 -22.36
C ASP A 8 0.94 12.82 -21.47
N GLN A 9 2.18 12.94 -21.97
CA GLN A 9 3.37 12.44 -21.28
C GLN A 9 3.57 13.09 -19.92
N LYS A 10 3.20 14.37 -19.77
CA LYS A 10 3.27 15.09 -18.49
C LYS A 10 2.32 14.50 -17.46
N GLU A 11 1.12 14.09 -17.89
CA GLU A 11 0.13 13.48 -17.03
C GLU A 11 0.55 12.07 -16.59
N LEU A 12 1.21 11.31 -17.46
CA LEU A 12 1.81 10.01 -17.10
C LEU A 12 2.91 10.17 -16.06
N GLN A 13 3.86 11.08 -16.28
CA GLN A 13 4.92 11.37 -15.29
C GLN A 13 4.33 11.82 -13.95
N ARG A 14 3.27 12.64 -13.98
CA ARG A 14 2.54 13.02 -12.77
C ARG A 14 1.97 11.78 -12.05
N ARG A 15 1.35 10.84 -12.77
CA ARG A 15 0.81 9.61 -12.15
C ARG A 15 1.91 8.72 -11.58
N GLU A 16 2.99 8.50 -12.33
CA GLU A 16 4.15 7.70 -11.90
C GLU A 16 4.79 8.27 -10.64
N THR A 17 4.94 9.60 -10.58
CA THR A 17 5.42 10.25 -9.36
C THR A 17 4.50 9.97 -8.18
N PHE A 18 3.17 10.03 -8.32
CA PHE A 18 2.24 9.65 -7.23
C PHE A 18 2.25 8.15 -6.87
N LEU A 19 2.74 7.25 -7.72
CA LEU A 19 2.83 5.83 -7.40
C LEU A 19 4.00 5.50 -6.47
N ARG A 20 5.10 6.25 -6.56
CA ARG A 20 6.30 6.04 -5.72
C ARG A 20 6.02 6.42 -4.26
N ASP A 21 6.48 5.61 -3.32
CA ASP A 21 6.33 5.90 -1.90
C ASP A 21 7.21 7.11 -1.48
N ASN A 22 6.64 8.02 -0.67
CA ASN A 22 7.20 9.31 -0.18
C ASN A 22 7.17 10.51 -1.14
N SER A 23 6.68 10.38 -2.36
CA SER A 23 6.47 11.54 -3.25
C SER A 23 5.14 12.25 -2.99
N ARG A 24 4.19 11.57 -2.34
CA ARG A 24 2.84 12.07 -2.08
C ARG A 24 2.88 13.15 -1.00
N PRO A 25 2.10 14.24 -1.13
CA PRO A 25 1.95 15.20 -0.06
C PRO A 25 1.31 14.53 1.16
N LEU A 26 1.92 14.69 2.34
CA LEU A 26 1.39 14.17 3.60
C LEU A 26 0.06 14.87 3.91
N LYS A 27 -1.04 14.13 3.87
CA LYS A 27 -2.34 14.60 4.36
C LYS A 27 -2.64 13.92 5.68
N LEU A 28 -2.73 14.70 6.75
CA LEU A 28 -3.00 14.16 8.09
C LEU A 28 -4.36 13.45 8.19
N ALA A 29 -5.36 13.87 7.40
CA ALA A 29 -6.68 13.24 7.39
C ALA A 29 -6.72 11.87 6.68
N ASP A 30 -5.78 11.62 5.75
CA ASP A 30 -5.79 10.43 4.89
C ASP A 30 -4.62 9.49 5.26
N PRO A 31 -4.86 8.42 6.03
CA PRO A 31 -3.79 7.52 6.48
C PRO A 31 -3.10 6.78 5.33
N THR A 32 -3.72 6.72 4.16
CA THR A 32 -3.16 6.13 2.93
C THR A 32 -2.06 6.99 2.28
N THR A 33 -1.94 8.27 2.67
CA THR A 33 -0.88 9.17 2.19
C THR A 33 0.36 9.14 3.07
N TRP A 34 0.27 8.53 4.26
CA TRP A 34 1.36 8.53 5.21
C TRP A 34 2.49 7.61 4.73
N PRO A 35 3.76 7.98 4.98
CA PRO A 35 4.87 7.07 4.76
C PRO A 35 4.64 5.74 5.46
N ARG A 36 5.00 4.62 4.81
CA ARG A 36 4.75 3.28 5.37
C ARG A 36 5.35 3.09 6.76
N ARG A 37 6.48 3.74 7.05
CA ARG A 37 7.08 3.77 8.38
C ARG A 37 6.12 4.28 9.47
N TRP A 38 5.38 5.34 9.19
CA TRP A 38 4.37 5.88 10.12
C TRP A 38 3.17 4.95 10.24
N GLY A 39 2.80 4.26 9.17
CA GLY A 39 1.79 3.20 9.22
C GLY A 39 2.15 2.11 10.24
N VAL A 40 3.38 1.59 10.19
CA VAL A 40 3.86 0.57 11.16
C VAL A 40 3.91 1.12 12.58
N THR A 41 4.44 2.33 12.78
CA THR A 41 4.46 2.99 14.09
C THR A 41 3.05 3.20 14.65
N SER A 42 2.11 3.68 13.83
CA SER A 42 0.72 3.91 14.26
C SER A 42 0.03 2.60 14.66
N PHE A 43 0.25 1.52 13.89
CA PHE A 43 -0.25 0.19 14.21
C PHE A 43 0.33 -0.32 15.54
N ALA A 44 1.64 -0.16 15.76
CA ALA A 44 2.30 -0.54 17.01
C ALA A 44 1.76 0.23 18.23
N ILE A 45 1.53 1.55 18.09
CA ILE A 45 0.96 2.38 19.17
C ILE A 45 -0.49 1.99 19.45
N VAL A 46 -1.32 1.81 18.42
CA VAL A 46 -2.74 1.44 18.57
C VAL A 46 -2.88 0.08 19.24
N THR A 47 -2.12 -0.92 18.77
CA THR A 47 -2.10 -2.27 19.39
C THR A 47 -1.55 -2.22 20.81
N GLY A 48 -0.54 -1.40 21.09
CA GLY A 48 -0.03 -1.14 22.43
C GLY A 48 -1.06 -0.50 23.37
N LEU A 49 -1.82 0.48 22.89
CA LEU A 49 -2.90 1.12 23.65
C LEU A 49 -4.06 0.16 23.94
N LEU A 50 -4.45 -0.66 22.96
CA LEU A 50 -5.44 -1.71 23.15
C LEU A 50 -4.97 -2.73 24.19
N SER A 51 -3.72 -3.19 24.07
CA SER A 51 -3.11 -4.11 25.04
C SER A 51 -3.10 -3.52 26.46
N TRP A 52 -2.71 -2.24 26.60
CA TRP A 52 -2.79 -1.52 27.87
C TRP A 52 -4.24 -1.54 28.40
N LYS A 53 -5.22 -1.11 27.60
CA LYS A 53 -6.63 -1.09 28.02
C LYS A 53 -7.09 -2.46 28.53
N TYR A 54 -6.86 -3.53 27.75
CA TYR A 54 -7.24 -4.88 28.16
C TYR A 54 -6.53 -5.33 29.45
N TYR A 55 -5.25 -4.99 29.60
CA TYR A 55 -4.50 -5.29 30.82
C TYR A 55 -5.06 -4.56 32.05
N THR A 56 -5.46 -3.29 31.91
CA THR A 56 -6.07 -2.53 33.02
C THR A 56 -7.44 -3.06 33.41
N ASP A 57 -8.27 -3.41 32.42
CA ASP A 57 -9.59 -3.98 32.64
C ASP A 57 -9.48 -5.33 33.35
N TRP A 58 -8.56 -6.19 32.89
CA TRP A 58 -8.25 -7.47 33.55
C TRP A 58 -7.74 -7.30 34.98
N SER A 59 -6.84 -6.33 35.20
CA SER A 59 -6.24 -6.07 36.51
C SER A 59 -7.16 -5.30 37.47
N ARG A 60 -8.36 -4.89 37.02
CA ARG A 60 -9.29 -4.03 37.76
C ARG A 60 -8.64 -2.74 38.26
N LYS A 61 -7.71 -2.17 37.48
CA LYS A 61 -7.00 -0.93 37.80
C LYS A 61 -7.53 0.21 36.93
N PRO A 62 -7.61 1.45 37.42
CA PRO A 62 -7.99 2.58 36.58
C PRO A 62 -6.99 2.74 35.43
N PHE A 63 -7.45 3.21 34.27
CA PHE A 63 -6.63 3.34 33.06
C PHE A 63 -5.33 4.15 33.31
N PHE A 64 -5.45 5.24 34.08
CA PHE A 64 -4.34 6.14 34.46
C PHE A 64 -3.36 5.57 35.49
N TYR A 65 -3.61 4.37 36.01
CA TYR A 65 -2.66 3.70 36.89
C TYR A 65 -1.30 3.57 36.19
N SER A 66 -0.22 4.01 36.83
CA SER A 66 1.14 3.86 36.27
C SER A 66 1.31 4.51 34.87
N LEU A 67 0.75 5.70 34.68
CA LEU A 67 0.76 6.40 33.39
C LEU A 67 2.18 6.61 32.83
N VAL A 68 3.10 7.09 33.67
CA VAL A 68 4.47 7.45 33.25
C VAL A 68 5.25 6.25 32.69
N PRO A 69 5.45 5.13 33.42
CA PRO A 69 6.21 4.00 32.88
C PRO A 69 5.52 3.34 31.68
N ARG A 70 4.19 3.33 31.64
CA ARG A 70 3.44 2.80 30.48
C ARG A 70 3.57 3.68 29.25
N PHE A 71 3.56 5.00 29.41
CA PHE A 71 3.80 5.94 28.33
C PHE A 71 5.23 5.83 27.78
N ILE A 72 6.23 5.64 28.65
CA ILE A 72 7.61 5.34 28.24
C ILE A 72 7.66 4.06 27.41
N LEU A 73 7.00 2.99 27.87
CA LEU A 73 6.93 1.72 27.15
C LEU A 73 6.22 1.84 25.79
N LEU A 74 5.12 2.60 25.71
CA LEU A 74 4.44 2.88 24.44
C LEU A 74 5.35 3.66 23.48
N THR A 75 6.07 4.66 23.98
CA THR A 75 7.01 5.47 23.18
C THR A 75 8.14 4.58 22.65
N PHE A 76 8.66 3.68 23.49
CA PHE A 76 9.67 2.69 23.10
C PHE A 76 9.13 1.74 22.01
N LEU A 77 7.92 1.22 22.17
CA LEU A 77 7.26 0.37 21.18
C LEU A 77 7.02 1.11 19.85
N GLY A 78 6.65 2.39 19.92
CA GLY A 78 6.54 3.27 18.74
C GLY A 78 7.89 3.46 18.03
N GLY A 79 8.98 3.62 18.79
CA GLY A 79 10.34 3.67 18.28
C GLY A 79 10.75 2.38 17.56
N ILE A 80 10.48 1.21 18.16
CA ILE A 80 10.69 -0.09 17.50
C ILE A 80 9.88 -0.17 16.20
N GLY A 81 8.60 0.22 16.24
CA GLY A 81 7.74 0.24 15.07
C GLY A 81 8.30 1.13 13.95
N TYR A 82 8.93 2.26 14.29
CA TYR A 82 9.57 3.14 13.32
C TYR A 82 10.79 2.48 12.65
N VAL A 83 11.63 1.81 13.43
CA VAL A 83 12.82 1.09 12.92
C VAL A 83 12.42 -0.08 12.02
N VAL A 84 11.43 -0.88 12.45
CA VAL A 84 10.89 -1.97 11.61
C VAL A 84 10.27 -1.40 10.33
N GLY A 85 9.54 -0.28 10.45
CA GLY A 85 8.96 0.43 9.33
C GLY A 85 9.98 0.95 8.32
N SER A 86 11.10 1.50 8.79
CA SER A 86 12.17 2.02 7.92
C SER A 86 12.94 0.91 7.22
N LEU A 87 13.21 -0.21 7.89
CA LEU A 87 13.81 -1.41 7.27
C LEU A 87 12.91 -1.98 6.18
N ARG A 88 11.60 -2.05 6.43
CA ARG A 88 10.61 -2.50 5.45
C ARG A 88 10.53 -1.56 4.25
N GLU A 89 10.57 -0.25 4.49
CA GLU A 89 10.58 0.76 3.44
C GLU A 89 11.84 0.64 2.57
N TYR A 90 13.01 0.43 3.18
CA TYR A 90 14.27 0.19 2.48
C TYR A 90 14.19 -1.05 1.59
N HIS A 91 13.68 -2.18 2.13
CA HIS A 91 13.52 -3.42 1.38
C HIS A 91 12.60 -3.28 0.15
N TYR A 92 11.51 -2.53 0.26
CA TYR A 92 10.65 -2.29 -0.89
C TYR A 92 11.30 -1.37 -1.93
N LYS A 93 12.04 -0.35 -1.49
CA LYS A 93 12.79 0.52 -2.41
C LYS A 93 13.84 -0.25 -3.19
N THR A 94 14.60 -1.13 -2.54
CA THR A 94 15.61 -1.95 -3.22
C THR A 94 14.96 -2.93 -4.19
N ARG A 95 13.87 -3.60 -3.79
CA ARG A 95 13.11 -4.48 -4.67
C ARG A 95 12.60 -3.76 -5.91
N ASP A 96 11.97 -2.60 -5.72
CA ASP A 96 11.38 -1.83 -6.82
C ASP A 96 12.48 -1.30 -7.76
N ALA A 97 13.64 -0.88 -7.22
CA ALA A 97 14.80 -0.47 -8.02
C ALA A 97 15.38 -1.63 -8.85
N VAL A 98 15.47 -2.84 -8.29
CA VAL A 98 15.92 -4.04 -9.03
C VAL A 98 14.95 -4.38 -10.16
N ILE A 99 13.64 -4.32 -9.91
CA ILE A 99 12.62 -4.57 -10.93
C ILE A 99 12.68 -3.52 -12.04
N GLU A 100 12.76 -2.23 -11.68
CA GLU A 100 12.89 -1.13 -12.66
C GLU A 100 14.13 -1.30 -13.53
N HIS A 101 15.27 -1.66 -12.91
CA HIS A 101 16.51 -1.96 -13.63
C HIS A 101 16.37 -3.16 -14.56
N TYR A 102 15.73 -4.26 -14.12
CA TYR A 102 15.49 -5.44 -14.96
C TYR A 102 14.64 -5.10 -16.20
N ILE A 103 13.53 -4.37 -16.00
CA ILE A 103 12.66 -3.93 -17.10
C ILE A 103 13.43 -3.03 -18.09
N SER A 104 14.34 -2.20 -17.59
CA SER A 104 15.15 -1.33 -18.46
C SER A 104 16.16 -2.11 -19.31
N LEU A 105 16.65 -3.26 -18.83
CA LEU A 105 17.59 -4.12 -19.53
C LEU A 105 16.91 -5.04 -20.56
N HIS A 106 15.70 -5.51 -20.24
CA HIS A 106 14.96 -6.49 -21.04
C HIS A 106 13.57 -5.97 -21.46
N PRO A 107 13.48 -4.90 -22.27
CA PRO A 107 12.19 -4.40 -22.74
C PRO A 107 11.41 -5.43 -23.57
N GLU A 108 12.09 -6.37 -24.24
CA GLU A 108 11.52 -7.48 -25.01
C GLU A 108 10.65 -8.44 -24.18
N ASP A 109 10.97 -8.65 -22.91
CA ASP A 109 10.17 -9.51 -22.01
C ASP A 109 8.81 -8.87 -21.68
N PHE A 110 8.68 -7.56 -21.87
CA PHE A 110 7.54 -6.75 -21.44
C PHE A 110 6.80 -6.11 -22.62
N GLU A 111 6.86 -6.69 -23.82
CA GLU A 111 6.16 -6.18 -25.00
C GLU A 111 4.66 -5.95 -24.73
N HIS A 112 4.02 -6.82 -23.93
CA HIS A 112 2.62 -6.67 -23.55
C HIS A 112 2.33 -5.44 -22.67
N LEU A 113 3.34 -4.87 -21.99
CA LEU A 113 3.22 -3.63 -21.20
C LEU A 113 3.44 -2.37 -22.03
N THR A 114 4.00 -2.48 -23.24
CA THR A 114 4.25 -1.31 -24.10
C THR A 114 2.95 -0.65 -24.59
N ASN A 115 1.87 -1.44 -24.70
CA ASN A 115 0.53 -0.96 -25.03
C ASN A 115 -0.33 -0.84 -23.76
N LEU A 116 -0.07 0.20 -22.95
CA LEU A 116 -0.82 0.51 -21.73
C LEU A 116 -2.30 0.77 -21.97
N ASP A 117 -2.66 1.26 -23.16
CA ASP A 117 -4.05 1.54 -23.52
C ASP A 117 -4.88 0.25 -23.71
N GLY A 118 -4.21 -0.91 -23.67
CA GLY A 118 -4.83 -2.21 -23.85
C GLY A 118 -5.57 -2.30 -25.18
N ARG A 119 -6.34 -3.36 -25.34
CA ARG A 119 -7.36 -3.41 -26.39
C ARG A 119 -8.59 -2.67 -25.87
N LYS A 120 -9.14 -1.70 -26.62
CA LYS A 120 -10.36 -0.99 -26.20
C LYS A 120 -11.48 -2.02 -26.00
N TYR A 121 -12.40 -1.80 -25.05
CA TYR A 121 -13.50 -2.74 -24.84
C TYR A 121 -14.35 -2.95 -26.10
N SER A 122 -14.40 -1.96 -27.00
CA SER A 122 -15.03 -2.06 -28.32
C SER A 122 -14.37 -3.06 -29.27
N GLU A 123 -13.08 -3.35 -29.07
CA GLU A 123 -12.28 -4.30 -29.85
C GLU A 123 -12.20 -5.68 -29.17
N VAL A 124 -12.64 -5.80 -27.91
CA VAL A 124 -12.69 -7.05 -27.15
C VAL A 124 -14.08 -7.68 -27.28
N LEU A 125 -14.18 -8.79 -28.00
CA LEU A 125 -15.40 -9.59 -28.08
C LEU A 125 -15.50 -10.50 -26.85
N THR A 126 -15.99 -9.98 -25.73
CA THR A 126 -16.35 -10.81 -24.57
C THR A 126 -17.70 -11.49 -24.80
N PRO A 127 -17.87 -12.78 -24.48
CA PRO A 127 -19.18 -13.41 -24.58
C PRO A 127 -20.15 -12.74 -23.59
N TRP A 128 -21.30 -12.30 -24.09
CA TRP A 128 -22.40 -11.87 -23.23
C TRP A 128 -23.13 -13.10 -22.70
N ILE A 129 -22.97 -13.41 -21.42
CA ILE A 129 -23.64 -14.54 -20.76
C ILE A 129 -24.91 -14.01 -20.08
N PRO A 130 -26.12 -14.27 -20.59
CA PRO A 130 -27.35 -13.87 -19.93
C PRO A 130 -27.52 -14.64 -18.62
N ARG A 131 -28.06 -13.99 -17.59
CA ARG A 131 -28.36 -14.62 -16.28
C ARG A 131 -29.14 -15.95 -16.40
N ARG A 132 -29.97 -16.07 -17.45
CA ARG A 132 -30.79 -17.24 -17.80
C ARG A 132 -29.98 -18.53 -18.05
N ALA A 133 -28.73 -18.42 -18.49
CA ALA A 133 -27.91 -19.58 -18.85
C ALA A 133 -27.28 -20.30 -17.62
N HIS A 134 -27.22 -19.65 -16.47
CA HIS A 134 -26.65 -20.23 -15.24
C HIS A 134 -27.55 -21.27 -14.56
N HIS A 135 -28.74 -21.57 -15.11
CA HIS A 135 -29.75 -22.40 -14.45
C HIS A 135 -30.12 -23.69 -15.21
N ARG A 136 -29.34 -24.13 -16.22
CA ARG A 136 -29.53 -25.47 -16.79
C ARG A 136 -28.97 -26.51 -15.81
N LYS A 137 -29.76 -26.80 -14.77
CA LYS A 137 -29.48 -27.88 -13.81
C LYS A 137 -29.91 -29.25 -14.35
N PHE A 138 -30.70 -29.27 -15.43
CA PHE A 138 -31.22 -30.47 -16.08
C PHE A 138 -31.46 -30.17 -17.57
N ASP A 139 -30.61 -30.70 -18.45
CA ASP A 139 -30.95 -31.22 -19.78
C ASP A 139 -30.36 -32.64 -19.82
#